data_AF-A0A0P9NGL4-F1
#
_entry.id   AF-A0A0P9NGL4-F1
#
_cell.length_a   1.000
_cell.length_b   1.000
_cell.length_c   1.000
_cell.angle_alpha   90.00
_cell.angle_beta   90.00
_cell.angle_gamma   90.00
#
_symmetry.space_group_name_H-M   'P 1'
#
loop_
_entity.id
_entity.type
_entity.pdbx_description
1 polymer ?
#
loop_
_entity_poly.entity_id
_entity_poly.type
_entity_poly.pdbx_seq_one_letter_code
_entity_poly.pdbx_strand_id
1 'polypeptide(L)'
;MFNKLSAVICLLLFALALSGCSDDKGQGFVGRWTGENIKRMGKPSFVMDISKDGEIFHINLETTDDILGHGKREKSMQMFEAKADADSVLSIACLLYTSPT
;
A
#
# COMPACT_ATOMS: atom_id res chain seq x y z
N MET A 1 -20.76 46.66 6.71
CA MET A 1 -19.41 46.07 6.58
C MET A 1 -19.36 44.57 6.93
N PHE A 2 -20.27 44.07 7.78
CA PHE A 2 -20.36 42.66 8.20
C PHE A 2 -20.51 41.64 7.07
N ASN A 3 -21.19 42.01 5.98
CA ASN A 3 -21.56 41.12 4.88
C ASN A 3 -20.34 40.69 4.04
N LYS A 4 -19.38 41.62 3.84
CA LYS A 4 -18.14 41.33 3.11
C LYS A 4 -17.16 40.52 3.96
N LEU A 5 -17.13 40.74 5.27
CA LEU A 5 -16.30 39.98 6.22
C LEU A 5 -16.80 38.53 6.34
N SER A 6 -18.12 38.34 6.38
CA SER A 6 -18.74 37.00 6.41
C SER A 6 -18.42 36.18 5.16
N ALA A 7 -18.42 36.79 3.97
CA ALA A 7 -18.10 36.09 2.73
C ALA A 7 -16.64 35.61 2.69
N VAL A 8 -15.70 36.44 3.15
CA VAL A 8 -14.27 36.10 3.21
C VAL A 8 -14.02 34.96 4.21
N ILE A 9 -14.70 34.99 5.36
CA ILE A 9 -14.60 33.93 6.37
C ILE A 9 -15.17 32.60 5.83
N CYS A 10 -16.32 32.61 5.15
CA CYS A 10 -16.86 31.41 4.52
C CYS A 10 -15.92 30.83 3.47
N LEU A 11 -15.26 31.69 2.67
CA LEU A 11 -14.35 31.26 1.61
C LEU A 11 -13.06 30.65 2.18
N LEU A 12 -12.54 31.21 3.29
CA LEU A 12 -11.42 30.63 4.05
C LEU A 12 -11.80 29.28 4.68
N LEU A 13 -12.99 29.16 5.27
CA LEU A 13 -13.47 27.89 5.84
C LEU A 13 -13.65 26.81 4.77
N PHE A 14 -14.14 27.17 3.58
CA PHE A 14 -14.23 26.25 2.44
C PHE A 14 -12.86 25.78 1.96
N ALA A 15 -11.88 26.69 1.85
CA ALA A 15 -10.52 26.32 1.46
C ALA A 15 -9.85 25.40 2.49
N LEU A 16 -10.04 25.67 3.79
CA LEU A 16 -9.53 24.83 4.88
C LEU A 16 -10.21 23.44 4.88
N ALA A 17 -11.52 23.38 4.68
CA ALA A 17 -12.26 22.13 4.57
C ALA A 17 -11.81 21.26 3.37
N LEU A 18 -11.42 21.89 2.26
CA LEU A 18 -10.89 21.18 1.08
C LEU A 18 -9.42 20.76 1.23
N SER A 19 -8.63 21.47 2.05
CA SER A 19 -7.22 21.14 2.31
C SER A 19 -7.01 19.92 3.24
N GLY A 20 -8.06 19.46 3.92
CA GLY A 20 -8.00 18.33 4.87
C GLY A 20 -8.31 16.96 4.27
N CYS A 21 -8.35 16.81 2.94
CA CYS A 21 -8.83 15.58 2.32
C CYS A 21 -7.69 14.67 1.83
N SER A 22 -7.44 13.60 2.59
CA SER A 22 -6.99 12.27 2.12
C SER A 22 -5.50 11.87 2.13
N ASP A 23 -4.60 12.53 2.87
CA ASP A 23 -3.19 12.06 2.93
C ASP A 23 -2.90 11.05 4.07
N ASP A 24 -3.88 10.78 4.93
CA ASP A 24 -3.77 9.91 6.11
C ASP A 24 -4.37 8.50 5.92
N LYS A 25 -5.04 8.25 4.79
CA LYS A 25 -5.63 6.94 4.52
C LYS A 25 -4.56 5.88 4.37
N GLY A 26 -4.83 4.71 4.94
CA GLY A 26 -4.02 3.50 4.76
C GLY A 26 -2.66 3.51 5.46
N GLN A 27 -2.42 4.42 6.42
CA GLN A 27 -1.16 4.44 7.19
C GLN A 27 -0.88 3.12 7.91
N GLY A 28 -1.93 2.38 8.29
CA GLY A 28 -1.82 1.07 8.92
C GLY A 28 -1.22 -0.01 8.02
N PHE A 29 -1.12 0.20 6.70
CA PHE A 29 -0.46 -0.72 5.79
C PHE A 29 1.06 -0.59 5.78
N VAL A 30 1.59 0.59 6.11
CA VAL A 30 3.03 0.86 6.02
C VAL A 30 3.78 -0.02 7.00
N GLY A 31 4.79 -0.72 6.49
CA GLY A 31 5.62 -1.63 7.27
C GLY A 31 5.89 -2.95 6.57
N ARG A 32 6.45 -3.88 7.35
CA ARG A 32 6.85 -5.20 6.90
C ARG A 32 5.86 -6.25 7.37
N TRP A 33 5.32 -6.99 6.42
CA TRP A 33 4.37 -8.08 6.64
C TRP A 33 5.01 -9.40 6.24
N THR A 34 4.82 -10.42 7.07
CA THR A 34 5.33 -11.77 6.80
C THR A 34 4.21 -12.77 6.98
N GLY A 35 4.14 -13.77 6.11
CA GLY A 35 3.21 -14.87 6.28
C GLY A 35 3.80 -16.18 5.80
N GLU A 36 3.41 -17.26 6.48
CA GLU A 36 3.77 -18.63 6.13
C GLU A 36 2.50 -19.45 5.93
N ASN A 37 2.44 -20.21 4.84
CA ASN A 37 1.38 -21.18 4.66
C ASN A 37 1.75 -22.50 5.35
N ILE A 38 1.25 -22.67 6.58
CA ILE A 38 1.50 -23.86 7.40
C ILE A 38 0.79 -25.14 6.92
N LYS A 39 -0.13 -25.05 5.94
CA LYS A 39 -0.96 -26.18 5.50
C LYS A 39 -0.46 -26.87 4.23
N ARG A 40 0.45 -26.27 3.46
CA ARG A 40 0.97 -26.85 2.22
C ARG A 40 2.34 -27.52 2.44
N MET A 41 2.58 -28.66 1.77
CA MET A 41 3.94 -29.16 1.58
C MET A 41 4.75 -28.08 0.84
N GLY A 42 5.97 -27.81 1.31
CA GLY A 42 6.84 -26.78 0.75
C GLY A 42 6.77 -25.39 1.39
N LYS A 43 6.02 -25.21 2.50
CA LYS A 43 5.96 -23.98 3.33
C LYS A 43 6.17 -22.67 2.54
N PRO A 44 5.29 -22.33 1.59
CA PRO A 44 5.46 -21.10 0.86
C PRO A 44 5.33 -19.93 1.83
N SER A 45 6.29 -19.02 1.77
CA SER A 45 6.39 -17.86 2.66
C SER A 45 6.46 -16.60 1.83
N PHE A 46 5.91 -15.52 2.34
CA PHE A 46 6.08 -14.21 1.74
C PHE A 46 6.61 -13.19 2.73
N VAL A 47 7.33 -12.22 2.19
CA VAL A 47 7.68 -10.97 2.83
C VAL A 47 7.10 -9.87 1.95
N MET A 48 6.31 -8.99 2.54
CA MET A 48 5.74 -7.84 1.86
C MET A 48 6.17 -6.57 2.60
N ASP A 49 6.96 -5.73 1.95
CA ASP A 49 7.36 -4.42 2.46
C ASP A 49 6.50 -3.35 1.75
N ILE A 50 5.75 -2.57 2.53
CA ILE A 50 4.89 -1.50 2.04
C ILE A 50 5.43 -0.17 2.53
N SER A 51 5.73 0.74 1.60
CA SER A 51 6.09 2.13 1.87
C SER A 51 5.12 3.08 1.17
N LYS A 52 5.03 4.32 1.66
CA LYS A 52 4.15 5.35 1.11
C LYS A 52 4.95 6.57 0.67
N ASP A 53 4.72 7.04 -0.54
CA ASP A 53 5.25 8.29 -1.11
C ASP A 53 4.08 9.15 -1.62
N GLY A 54 3.78 10.23 -0.90
CA GLY A 54 2.54 10.98 -1.07
C GLY A 54 1.31 10.08 -0.95
N GLU A 55 0.43 10.09 -1.95
CA GLU A 55 -0.77 9.24 -1.99
C GLU A 55 -0.52 7.81 -2.52
N ILE A 56 0.69 7.53 -3.01
CA ILE A 56 1.04 6.25 -3.65
C ILE A 56 1.71 5.32 -2.63
N PHE A 57 1.30 4.07 -2.66
CA PHE A 57 1.93 2.98 -1.91
C PHE A 57 2.80 2.17 -2.85
N HIS A 58 4.05 1.95 -2.47
CA HIS A 58 4.97 1.02 -3.12
C HIS A 58 5.00 -0.28 -2.34
N ILE A 59 4.72 -1.40 -3.00
CA ILE A 59 4.62 -2.72 -2.40
C ILE A 59 5.67 -3.62 -3.04
N ASN A 60 6.62 -4.08 -2.24
CA ASN A 60 7.60 -5.09 -2.64
C ASN A 60 7.17 -6.44 -2.04
N LEU A 61 6.77 -7.37 -2.90
CA LEU A 61 6.37 -8.72 -2.50
C LEU A 61 7.45 -9.72 -2.92
N GLU A 62 8.15 -10.25 -1.93
CA GLU A 62 9.02 -11.42 -2.08
C GLU A 62 8.21 -12.67 -1.72
N THR A 63 8.08 -13.58 -2.68
CA THR A 63 7.47 -14.90 -2.48
C THR A 63 8.53 -15.97 -2.57
N THR A 64 8.51 -16.90 -1.64
CA THR A 64 9.38 -18.08 -1.64
C THR A 64 8.52 -19.32 -1.74
N ASP A 65 8.71 -20.10 -2.80
CA ASP A 65 8.02 -21.36 -3.02
C ASP A 65 9.04 -22.51 -3.00
N ASP A 66 8.75 -23.59 -2.26
CA ASP A 66 9.45 -24.87 -2.40
C ASP A 66 8.64 -25.75 -3.38
N ILE A 67 8.89 -25.51 -4.66
CA ILE A 67 8.13 -26.09 -5.78
C ILE A 67 8.27 -27.62 -5.82
N LEU A 68 9.36 -28.17 -5.27
CA LEU A 68 9.73 -29.58 -5.45
C LEU A 68 9.82 -30.39 -4.15
N GLY A 69 9.60 -29.79 -2.98
CA GLY A 69 9.63 -30.50 -1.69
C GLY A 69 11.00 -31.10 -1.33
N HIS A 70 12.04 -30.77 -2.10
CA HIS A 70 13.43 -31.19 -1.90
C HIS A 70 14.25 -30.13 -1.15
N GLY A 71 13.60 -29.07 -0.65
CA GLY A 71 14.25 -27.96 0.05
C GLY A 71 14.87 -26.90 -0.88
N LYS A 72 14.64 -27.01 -2.20
CA LYS A 72 15.07 -26.00 -3.17
C LYS A 72 14.02 -24.89 -3.21
N ARG A 73 14.33 -23.79 -2.53
CA ARG A 73 13.47 -22.60 -2.45
C ARG A 73 13.74 -21.68 -3.64
N GLU A 74 12.72 -21.40 -4.42
CA GLU A 74 12.78 -20.37 -5.46
C GLU A 74 12.21 -19.07 -4.91
N LYS A 75 12.93 -17.97 -5.11
CA LYS A 75 12.49 -16.63 -4.71
C LYS A 75 12.06 -15.87 -5.94
N SER A 76 10.94 -15.17 -5.82
CA SER A 76 10.47 -14.23 -6.83
C SER A 76 10.12 -12.90 -6.17
N MET A 77 10.47 -11.82 -6.85
CA MET A 77 10.18 -10.46 -6.40
C MET A 77 9.21 -9.80 -7.38
N GLN A 78 8.15 -9.22 -6.83
CA GLN A 78 7.15 -8.43 -7.55
C GLN A 78 7.05 -7.06 -6.91
N MET A 79 7.00 -6.03 -7.74
CA MET A 79 6.84 -4.64 -7.31
C MET A 79 5.49 -4.13 -7.79
N PHE A 80 4.73 -3.48 -6.91
CA PHE A 80 3.44 -2.89 -7.23
C PHE A 80 3.36 -1.45 -6.76
N GLU A 81 2.54 -0.67 -7.45
CA GLU A 81 2.05 0.61 -6.98
C GLU A 81 0.58 0.48 -6.60
N ALA A 82 0.15 1.15 -5.55
CA ALA A 82 -1.23 1.11 -5.09
C ALA A 82 -1.68 2.47 -4.56
N LYS A 83 -3.00 2.65 -4.46
CA LYS A 83 -3.63 3.80 -3.80
C LYS A 83 -4.58 3.31 -2.72
N ALA A 84 -4.70 4.08 -1.63
CA ALA A 84 -5.69 3.80 -0.60
C ALA A 84 -7.06 4.32 -1.04
N ASP A 85 -8.00 3.40 -1.23
CA ASP A 85 -9.42 3.76 -1.44
C ASP A 85 -10.10 4.01 -0.08
N ALA A 86 -9.65 3.32 0.96
CA ALA A 86 -10.07 3.46 2.34
C ALA A 86 -8.93 3.07 3.30
N ASP A 87 -9.11 3.29 4.61
CA ASP A 87 -8.09 2.96 5.64
C ASP A 87 -7.70 1.48 5.66
N SER A 88 -8.59 0.61 5.19
CA SER A 88 -8.42 -0.85 5.15
C SER A 88 -8.45 -1.43 3.74
N VAL A 89 -8.36 -0.60 2.70
CA VAL A 89 -8.38 -1.08 1.29
C VAL A 89 -7.32 -0.37 0.45
N LEU A 90 -6.40 -1.16 -0.12
CA LEU A 90 -5.47 -0.72 -1.16
C LEU A 90 -5.92 -1.25 -2.53
N SER A 91 -6.05 -0.34 -3.49
CA SER A 91 -6.26 -0.66 -4.90
C SER A 91 -4.92 -0.67 -5.63
N ILE A 92 -4.55 -1.84 -6.15
CA ILE A 92 -3.27 -2.06 -6.82
C ILE A 92 -3.35 -1.64 -8.29
N ALA A 93 -2.53 -0.67 -8.68
CA ALA A 93 -2.24 -0.35 -10.06
C ALA A 93 -1.10 -1.26 -10.53
N CYS A 94 -1.45 -2.26 -11.33
CA CYS A 94 -0.50 -3.29 -11.73
C CYS A 94 0.50 -2.76 -12.77
N LEU A 95 1.79 -2.71 -12.42
CA LEU A 95 2.90 -2.65 -13.36
C LEU A 95 3.78 -3.90 -13.11
N LEU A 96 3.59 -4.97 -13.89
CA LEU A 96 4.28 -6.24 -13.67
C LEU A 96 5.76 -6.15 -14.07
N TYR A 97 6.64 -5.89 -13.11
CA TYR A 97 8.05 -6.25 -13.22
C TYR A 97 8.33 -7.45 -12.29
N THR A 98 8.54 -8.62 -12.88
CA THR A 98 8.96 -9.84 -12.18
C THR A 98 10.45 -10.07 -12.43
N SER A 99 11.28 -10.01 -11.38
CA SER A 99 12.68 -10.45 -11.49
C SER A 99 12.86 -11.83 -10.85
N PRO A 100 13.40 -12.82 -11.57
CA PRO A 100 13.89 -14.04 -10.93
C PRO A 100 15.16 -13.71 -10.13
N THR A 101 15.23 -14.17 -8.88
CA THR A 101 16.38 -14.01 -7.97
C THR A 101 16.98 -15.33 -7.57
#